data_AF-A0A519CKW5-F1
#
_entry.id   AF-A0A519CKW5-F1
#
_cell.length_a   1.000
_cell.length_b   1.000
_cell.length_c   1.000
_cell.angle_alpha   90.00
_cell.angle_beta   90.00
_cell.angle_gamma   90.00
#
_symmetry.space_group_name_H-M   'P 1'
#
loop_
_entity.id
_entity.type
_entity.pdbx_description
1 polymer ?
#
loop_
_entity_poly.entity_id
_entity_poly.type
_entity_poly.pdbx_seq_one_letter_code
_entity_poly.pdbx_strand_id
1 'polypeptide(L)'
;MRIFQSRNNDLVEIHEESFDLERTIQNLIEKNLDSIFSGLEFVETEFQIDDLRPDTIAFDSEKKSFVIIEYKKIENRSLIDQGVSYYQLLHERKENFVLLYNKKLNKTADINDIHWDETRVIFISPEYTKYQKRASGFQGLPIELYEIKKYQDNMISLGRIGNSLIQSPDSTKSPKIRTTLSEYIEEDYLAGKYHNQYPTDETKKLWTQLKETIENTFEDVEFVQKKIYARYSLKDGGSSICTLEALKNKIVLNYSTSDMTLLETSEFVEDVSNVGHHGIGNFRSLIESSEDITKAIPLIQKNYHSKKSK
;
A
#
# COMPACT_ATOMS: atom_id res chain seq x y z
N MET A 1 3.59 -4.16 22.71
CA MET A 1 4.66 -3.46 23.45
C MET A 1 4.13 -3.22 24.86
N ARG A 2 4.88 -3.53 25.93
CA ARG A 2 4.45 -3.21 27.30
C ARG A 2 4.92 -1.80 27.64
N ILE A 3 4.04 -0.97 28.19
CA ILE A 3 4.37 0.40 28.61
C ILE A 3 4.36 0.45 30.13
N PHE A 4 5.29 1.21 30.71
CA PHE A 4 5.42 1.35 32.16
C PHE A 4 5.50 2.82 32.55
N GLN A 5 4.87 3.18 33.66
CA GLN A 5 5.09 4.45 34.35
C GLN A 5 6.08 4.25 35.49
N SER A 6 7.13 5.08 35.55
CA SER A 6 8.02 5.10 36.72
C SER A 6 7.39 5.94 37.84
N ARG A 7 7.21 5.32 39.01
CA ARG A 7 6.77 5.99 40.25
C ARG A 7 7.72 5.55 41.36
N ASN A 8 8.48 6.49 41.94
CA ASN A 8 9.45 6.21 43.02
C ASN A 8 10.44 5.07 42.71
N ASN A 9 10.93 4.99 41.46
CA ASN A 9 11.83 3.93 40.97
C ASN A 9 11.19 2.53 40.86
N ASP A 10 9.87 2.42 41.07
CA ASP A 10 9.07 1.25 40.72
C ASP A 10 8.41 1.45 39.35
N LEU A 11 8.30 0.37 38.58
CA LEU A 11 7.63 0.36 37.27
C LEU A 11 6.21 -0.19 37.42
N VAL A 12 5.22 0.64 37.14
CA VAL A 12 3.81 0.23 37.07
C VAL A 12 3.43 0.06 35.60
N GLU A 13 2.97 -1.13 35.22
CA GLU A 13 2.52 -1.37 33.85
C GLU A 13 1.26 -0.55 33.55
N ILE A 14 1.25 0.11 32.39
CA ILE A 14 0.11 0.85 31.87
C ILE A 14 -0.57 -0.03 30.81
N HIS A 15 -1.87 -0.28 30.99
CA HIS A 15 -2.64 -1.06 30.05
C HIS A 15 -3.16 -0.21 28.89
N GLU A 16 -3.21 -0.83 27.70
CA GLU A 16 -3.83 -0.26 26.50
C GLU A 16 -5.36 -0.37 26.61
N GLU A 17 -6.06 0.69 26.22
CA GLU A 17 -7.52 0.76 26.16
C GLU A 17 -7.96 0.94 24.70
N SER A 18 -9.10 0.37 24.33
CA SER A 18 -9.68 0.57 23.00
C SER A 18 -10.44 1.89 22.91
N PHE A 19 -10.49 2.46 21.71
CA PHE A 19 -11.44 3.54 21.39
C PHE A 19 -12.85 2.97 21.17
N ASP A 20 -13.88 3.62 21.71
CA ASP A 20 -15.26 3.18 21.55
C ASP A 20 -15.81 3.47 20.15
N LEU A 21 -15.48 4.63 19.59
CA LEU A 21 -16.01 5.11 18.31
C LEU A 21 -14.91 5.80 17.49
N GLU A 22 -14.96 5.64 16.17
CA GLU A 22 -14.11 6.37 15.22
C GLU A 22 -14.24 7.89 15.39
N ARG A 23 -15.47 8.35 15.62
CA ARG A 23 -15.75 9.77 15.91
C ARG A 23 -15.02 10.31 17.14
N THR A 24 -14.69 9.44 18.11
CA THR A 24 -13.91 9.83 19.28
C THR A 24 -12.48 10.20 18.89
N ILE A 25 -11.88 9.42 17.99
CA ILE A 25 -10.55 9.69 17.44
C ILE A 25 -10.59 10.99 16.63
N GLN A 26 -11.57 11.11 15.71
CA GLN A 26 -11.75 12.31 14.90
C GLN A 26 -11.85 13.58 15.75
N ASN A 27 -12.80 13.63 16.69
CA ASN A 27 -12.99 14.81 17.55
C ASN A 27 -11.72 15.15 18.37
N LEU A 28 -11.00 14.12 18.83
CA LEU A 28 -9.75 14.31 19.58
C LEU A 28 -8.66 14.93 18.71
N ILE A 29 -8.47 14.43 17.49
CA ILE A 29 -7.46 14.94 16.56
C ILE A 29 -7.85 16.32 16.04
N GLU A 30 -9.08 16.53 15.55
CA GLU A 30 -9.56 17.82 15.05
C GLU A 30 -9.39 18.94 16.08
N LYS A 31 -9.71 18.67 17.35
CA LYS A 31 -9.57 19.66 18.44
C LYS A 31 -8.11 20.03 18.74
N ASN A 32 -7.17 19.13 18.45
CA ASN A 32 -5.74 19.30 18.76
C ASN A 32 -4.87 19.30 17.49
N LEU A 33 -5.46 19.55 16.32
CA LEU A 33 -4.82 19.29 15.03
C LEU A 33 -3.49 20.02 14.89
N ASP A 34 -3.47 21.31 15.19
CA ASP A 34 -2.29 22.18 15.14
C ASP A 34 -1.18 21.72 16.11
N SER A 35 -1.56 21.22 17.29
CA SER A 35 -0.59 20.73 18.28
C SER A 35 0.03 19.38 17.90
N ILE A 36 -0.70 18.56 17.14
CA ILE A 36 -0.25 17.23 16.71
C ILE A 36 0.54 17.33 15.40
N PHE A 37 0.04 18.14 14.47
CA PHE A 37 0.60 18.38 13.16
C PHE A 37 0.87 19.87 13.00
N SER A 38 2.07 20.29 13.42
CA SER A 38 2.51 21.67 13.27
C SER A 38 2.29 22.16 11.84
N GLY A 39 1.63 23.31 11.70
CA GLY A 39 1.36 23.93 10.41
C GLY A 39 0.07 23.48 9.72
N LEU A 40 -0.66 22.49 10.25
CA LEU A 40 -1.99 22.12 9.75
C LEU A 40 -3.09 22.99 10.37
N GLU A 41 -3.77 23.75 9.51
CA GLU A 41 -4.96 24.53 9.84
C GLU A 41 -6.22 23.69 9.55
N PHE A 42 -7.11 23.54 10.52
CA PHE A 42 -8.40 22.87 10.32
C PHE A 42 -9.29 23.68 9.37
N VAL A 43 -9.87 23.05 8.35
CA VAL A 43 -10.76 23.72 7.38
C VAL A 43 -12.21 23.32 7.60
N GLU A 44 -12.54 22.03 7.56
CA GLU A 44 -13.91 21.54 7.70
C GLU A 44 -13.96 20.06 8.08
N THR A 45 -15.02 19.67 8.80
CA THR A 45 -15.33 18.27 9.15
C THR A 45 -16.45 17.72 8.25
N GLU A 46 -16.32 16.47 7.79
CA GLU A 46 -17.32 15.72 7.01
C GLU A 46 -17.90 16.48 5.80
N PHE A 47 -17.06 17.24 5.09
CA PHE A 47 -17.50 18.03 3.94
C PHE A 47 -17.73 17.16 2.71
N GLN A 48 -18.96 17.06 2.24
CA GLN A 48 -19.26 16.27 1.05
C GLN A 48 -18.88 17.02 -0.24
N ILE A 49 -18.11 16.36 -1.10
CA ILE A 49 -17.80 16.78 -2.47
C ILE A 49 -18.11 15.60 -3.38
N ASP A 50 -19.02 15.79 -4.32
CA ASP A 50 -19.59 14.72 -5.15
C ASP A 50 -20.18 13.59 -4.27
N ASP A 51 -19.77 12.35 -4.51
CA ASP A 51 -20.15 11.16 -3.74
C ASP A 51 -19.19 10.85 -2.58
N LEU A 52 -18.12 11.63 -2.42
CA LEU A 52 -17.12 11.46 -1.38
C LEU A 52 -17.32 12.43 -0.22
N ARG A 53 -17.02 11.97 1.00
CA ARG A 53 -17.14 12.77 2.23
C ARG A 53 -15.94 12.51 3.14
N PRO A 54 -14.82 13.24 2.93
CA PRO A 54 -13.67 13.18 3.82
C PRO A 54 -14.06 13.46 5.28
N ASP A 55 -13.49 12.72 6.23
CA ASP A 55 -13.76 12.95 7.66
C ASP A 55 -13.28 14.35 8.09
N THR A 56 -12.05 14.72 7.73
CA THR A 56 -11.49 16.06 8.00
C THR A 56 -10.75 16.58 6.77
N ILE A 57 -10.96 17.85 6.46
CA ILE A 57 -10.14 18.63 5.53
C ILE A 57 -9.33 19.64 6.34
N ALA A 58 -8.03 19.69 6.06
CA ALA A 58 -7.07 20.63 6.64
C ALA A 58 -6.22 21.28 5.55
N PHE A 59 -5.53 22.35 5.91
CA PHE A 59 -4.60 23.06 5.04
C PHE A 59 -3.23 23.15 5.70
N ASP A 60 -2.21 22.67 5.01
CA ASP A 60 -0.82 22.78 5.42
C ASP A 60 -0.30 24.17 5.01
N SER A 61 -0.19 25.06 6.00
CA SER A 61 0.25 26.44 5.79
C SER A 61 1.72 26.54 5.37
N GLU A 62 2.56 25.59 5.79
CA GLU A 62 3.99 25.56 5.46
C GLU A 62 4.21 25.09 4.02
N LYS A 63 3.55 24.00 3.63
CA LYS A 63 3.63 23.44 2.27
C LYS A 63 2.69 24.10 1.27
N LYS A 64 1.74 24.90 1.76
CA LYS A 64 0.65 25.50 0.99
C LYS A 64 -0.18 24.47 0.22
N SER A 65 -0.56 23.39 0.89
CA SER A 65 -1.27 22.28 0.26
C SER A 65 -2.41 21.76 1.12
N PHE A 66 -3.43 21.19 0.49
CA PHE A 66 -4.54 20.54 1.20
C PHE A 66 -4.15 19.17 1.74
N VAL A 67 -4.72 18.85 2.90
CA VAL A 67 -4.58 17.56 3.57
C VAL A 67 -5.97 17.01 3.88
N ILE A 68 -6.24 15.79 3.45
CA ILE A 68 -7.42 15.03 3.91
C ILE A 68 -6.98 14.11 5.04
N ILE A 69 -7.74 14.06 6.13
CA ILE A 69 -7.49 13.14 7.24
C ILE A 69 -8.68 12.22 7.39
N GLU A 70 -8.41 10.92 7.43
CA GLU A 70 -9.38 9.84 7.54
C GLU A 70 -9.10 9.01 8.79
N TYR A 71 -10.15 8.69 9.54
CA TYR A 71 -10.03 7.95 10.79
C TYR A 71 -10.56 6.55 10.58
N LYS A 72 -9.99 5.57 11.29
CA LYS A 72 -10.52 4.21 11.33
C LYS A 72 -10.46 3.70 12.76
N LYS A 73 -11.52 3.02 13.23
CA LYS A 73 -11.50 2.33 14.54
C LYS A 73 -10.79 0.98 14.47
N ILE A 74 -10.90 0.29 13.34
CA ILE A 74 -10.36 -1.06 13.11
C ILE A 74 -9.62 -1.12 11.79
N GLU A 75 -8.88 -2.21 11.59
CA GLU A 75 -8.24 -2.52 10.32
C GLU A 75 -9.25 -2.45 9.15
N ASN A 76 -8.94 -1.66 8.11
CA ASN A 76 -9.76 -1.51 6.92
C ASN A 76 -8.98 -1.92 5.67
N ARG A 77 -9.41 -2.98 4.98
CA ARG A 77 -8.71 -3.52 3.81
C ARG A 77 -8.73 -2.60 2.57
N SER A 78 -9.71 -1.71 2.44
CA SER A 78 -9.85 -0.79 1.30
C SER A 78 -9.26 0.60 1.56
N LEU A 79 -8.43 0.75 2.60
CA LEU A 79 -7.87 2.04 3.00
C LEU A 79 -7.03 2.70 1.90
N ILE A 80 -6.27 1.89 1.15
CA ILE A 80 -5.43 2.41 0.06
C ILE A 80 -6.30 2.95 -1.07
N ASP A 81 -7.33 2.21 -1.47
CA ASP A 81 -8.28 2.65 -2.51
C ASP A 81 -8.97 3.95 -2.10
N GLN A 82 -9.42 4.04 -0.86
CA GLN A 82 -10.02 5.26 -0.30
C GLN A 82 -9.03 6.44 -0.33
N GLY A 83 -7.76 6.18 0.00
CA GLY A 83 -6.70 7.18 -0.06
C GLY A 83 -6.44 7.68 -1.48
N VAL A 84 -6.43 6.79 -2.46
CA VAL A 84 -6.30 7.16 -3.88
C VAL A 84 -7.50 7.97 -4.35
N SER A 85 -8.72 7.56 -4.01
CA SER A 85 -9.94 8.31 -4.36
C SER A 85 -9.93 9.73 -3.82
N TYR A 86 -9.53 9.93 -2.56
CA TYR A 86 -9.42 11.28 -1.99
C TYR A 86 -8.29 12.10 -2.58
N TYR A 87 -7.16 11.47 -2.89
CA TYR A 87 -6.10 12.17 -3.60
C TYR A 87 -6.57 12.63 -4.99
N GLN A 88 -7.27 11.79 -5.75
CA GLN A 88 -7.87 12.18 -7.02
C GLN A 88 -8.89 13.32 -6.85
N LEU A 89 -9.74 13.26 -5.82
CA LEU A 89 -10.70 14.30 -5.49
C LEU A 89 -10.01 15.67 -5.32
N LEU A 90 -8.88 15.73 -4.62
CA LEU A 90 -8.08 16.95 -4.44
C LEU A 90 -7.62 17.56 -5.77
N HIS A 91 -7.31 16.73 -6.77
CA HIS A 91 -6.86 17.19 -8.09
C HIS A 91 -7.99 17.51 -9.06
N GLU A 92 -9.14 16.85 -8.93
CA GLU A 92 -10.29 17.00 -9.83
C GLU A 92 -11.29 18.10 -9.39
N ARG A 93 -11.25 18.51 -8.13
CA ARG A 93 -12.19 19.49 -7.53
C ARG A 93 -11.49 20.67 -6.87
N LYS A 94 -10.38 21.13 -7.47
CA LYS A 94 -9.52 22.20 -6.94
C LYS A 94 -10.30 23.46 -6.55
N GLU A 95 -11.22 23.87 -7.40
CA GLU A 95 -12.13 25.01 -7.21
C GLU A 95 -12.92 24.87 -5.90
N ASN A 96 -13.46 23.69 -5.63
CA ASN A 96 -14.27 23.43 -4.45
C ASN A 96 -13.43 23.53 -3.17
N PHE A 97 -12.21 22.98 -3.16
CA PHE A 97 -11.31 23.07 -2.02
C PHE A 97 -10.86 24.51 -1.75
N VAL A 98 -10.49 25.27 -2.79
CA VAL A 98 -10.10 26.67 -2.64
C VAL A 98 -11.28 27.53 -2.15
N LEU A 99 -12.47 27.31 -2.70
CA LEU A 99 -13.68 28.00 -2.25
C LEU A 99 -13.99 27.70 -0.77
N LEU A 100 -13.89 26.44 -0.37
CA LEU A 100 -14.09 26.01 1.02
C LEU A 100 -13.06 26.66 1.94
N TYR A 101 -11.77 26.60 1.59
CA TYR A 101 -10.67 27.21 2.33
C TYR A 101 -10.87 28.71 2.54
N ASN A 102 -11.15 29.44 1.46
CA ASN A 102 -11.40 30.88 1.51
C ASN A 102 -12.58 31.22 2.41
N LYS A 103 -13.69 30.45 2.31
CA LYS A 103 -14.88 30.66 3.12
C LYS A 103 -14.66 30.34 4.61
N LYS A 104 -13.91 29.28 4.92
CA LYS A 104 -13.75 28.79 6.30
C LYS A 104 -12.69 29.54 7.07
N LEU A 105 -11.61 29.92 6.40
CA LEU A 105 -10.47 30.59 7.02
C LEU A 105 -10.38 32.07 6.70
N ASN A 106 -11.41 32.64 6.05
CA ASN A 106 -11.48 34.04 5.61
C ASN A 106 -10.24 34.46 4.81
N LYS A 107 -9.86 33.63 3.83
CA LYS A 107 -8.71 33.83 2.94
C LYS A 107 -9.18 34.21 1.54
N THR A 108 -8.22 34.62 0.70
CA THR A 108 -8.45 34.98 -0.71
C THR A 108 -7.38 34.34 -1.60
N ALA A 109 -7.21 33.03 -1.50
CA ALA A 109 -6.31 32.26 -2.34
C ALA A 109 -6.96 31.92 -3.69
N ASP A 110 -6.14 31.88 -4.74
CA ASP A 110 -6.47 31.31 -6.04
C ASP A 110 -6.00 29.84 -6.14
N ILE A 111 -6.50 29.10 -7.13
CA ILE A 111 -6.06 27.73 -7.43
C ILE A 111 -4.55 27.66 -7.66
N ASN A 112 -3.97 28.69 -8.27
CA ASN A 112 -2.55 28.74 -8.57
C ASN A 112 -1.67 29.04 -7.34
N ASP A 113 -2.26 29.46 -6.22
CA ASP A 113 -1.53 29.72 -4.97
C ASP A 113 -1.27 28.44 -4.16
N ILE A 114 -1.90 27.32 -4.56
CA ILE A 114 -1.85 26.03 -3.86
C ILE A 114 -0.87 25.08 -4.55
N HIS A 115 0.01 24.45 -3.76
CA HIS A 115 0.93 23.41 -4.22
C HIS A 115 0.21 22.04 -4.25
N TRP A 116 -0.46 21.76 -5.37
CA TRP A 116 -1.27 20.54 -5.53
C TRP A 116 -0.44 19.25 -5.51
N ASP A 117 0.83 19.31 -5.91
CA ASP A 117 1.80 18.21 -5.85
C ASP A 117 2.24 17.86 -4.42
N GLU A 118 2.04 18.78 -3.47
CA GLU A 118 2.31 18.58 -2.04
C GLU A 118 1.05 18.18 -1.25
N THR A 119 -0.08 17.96 -1.93
CA THR A 119 -1.31 17.47 -1.29
C THR A 119 -1.17 16.02 -0.85
N ARG A 120 -1.85 15.65 0.24
CA ARG A 120 -1.72 14.30 0.82
C ARG A 120 -2.96 13.87 1.59
N VAL A 121 -3.05 12.56 1.81
CA VAL A 121 -4.08 11.93 2.65
C VAL A 121 -3.41 11.31 3.86
N ILE A 122 -3.90 11.62 5.06
CA ILE A 122 -3.43 11.04 6.31
C ILE A 122 -4.50 10.07 6.81
N PHE A 123 -4.12 8.83 7.10
CA PHE A 123 -4.96 7.91 7.84
C PHE A 123 -4.50 7.82 9.28
N ILE A 124 -5.46 7.78 10.20
CA ILE A 124 -5.21 7.60 11.64
C ILE A 124 -6.06 6.42 12.13
N SER A 125 -5.39 5.36 12.58
CA SER A 125 -6.04 4.12 13.04
C SER A 125 -5.28 3.47 14.19
N PRO A 126 -5.93 2.76 15.12
CA PRO A 126 -5.23 1.96 16.12
C PRO A 126 -4.38 0.83 15.54
N GLU A 127 -4.82 0.28 14.41
CA GLU A 127 -4.19 -0.89 13.80
C GLU A 127 -4.22 -0.79 12.27
N TYR A 128 -3.21 -1.43 11.67
CA TYR A 128 -3.07 -1.59 10.22
C TYR A 128 -2.53 -2.98 9.92
N THR A 129 -2.96 -3.56 8.79
CA THR A 129 -2.33 -4.77 8.24
C THR A 129 -0.86 -4.54 7.97
N LYS A 130 -0.09 -5.63 7.94
CA LYS A 130 1.28 -5.64 7.40
C LYS A 130 1.33 -5.05 5.99
N TYR A 131 0.31 -5.29 5.16
CA TYR A 131 0.22 -4.79 3.78
C TYR A 131 0.07 -3.26 3.71
N GLN A 132 -0.79 -2.67 4.53
CA GLN A 132 -0.97 -1.21 4.59
C GLN A 132 0.27 -0.53 5.15
N LYS A 133 0.87 -1.08 6.21
CA LYS A 133 2.13 -0.58 6.77
C LYS A 133 3.22 -0.57 5.69
N ARG A 134 3.29 -1.61 4.84
CA ARG A 134 4.22 -1.68 3.70
C ARG A 134 3.87 -0.70 2.58
N ALA A 135 2.60 -0.57 2.20
CA ALA A 135 2.14 0.33 1.13
C ALA A 135 2.42 1.81 1.46
N SER A 136 2.36 2.19 2.75
CA SER A 136 2.71 3.55 3.19
C SER A 136 4.18 3.95 3.00
N GLY A 137 5.07 2.96 2.89
CA GLY A 137 6.49 3.18 2.59
C GLY A 137 6.79 3.29 1.10
N PHE A 138 5.79 3.15 0.22
CA PHE A 138 5.97 3.26 -1.21
C PHE A 138 6.22 4.72 -1.61
N GLN A 139 7.44 5.01 -2.06
CA GLN A 139 7.81 6.33 -2.55
C GLN A 139 6.93 6.72 -3.75
N GLY A 140 6.02 7.67 -3.55
CA GLY A 140 5.14 8.20 -4.59
C GLY A 140 3.64 8.11 -4.30
N LEU A 141 3.22 7.42 -3.24
CA LEU A 141 1.85 7.55 -2.73
C LEU A 141 1.82 8.70 -1.72
N PRO A 142 1.03 9.75 -1.94
CA PRO A 142 0.88 10.87 -1.01
C PRO A 142 -0.07 10.48 0.13
N ILE A 143 0.16 9.29 0.72
CA ILE A 143 -0.63 8.71 1.80
C ILE A 143 0.30 8.52 2.99
N GLU A 144 -0.09 9.08 4.14
CA GLU A 144 0.60 8.89 5.41
C GLU A 144 -0.27 8.05 6.35
N LEU A 145 0.35 7.17 7.14
CA LEU A 145 -0.34 6.39 8.14
C LEU A 145 0.19 6.74 9.53
N TYR A 146 -0.73 6.93 10.48
CA TYR A 146 -0.40 7.15 11.89
C TYR A 146 -1.15 6.13 12.76
N GLU A 147 -0.39 5.42 13.59
CA GLU A 147 -0.92 4.51 14.60
C GLU A 147 -1.31 5.32 15.84
N ILE A 148 -2.59 5.29 16.24
CA ILE A 148 -3.08 5.93 17.47
C ILE A 148 -3.43 4.90 18.54
N LYS A 149 -2.85 5.01 19.74
CA LYS A 149 -3.18 4.14 20.87
C LYS A 149 -3.63 4.94 22.07
N LYS A 150 -4.62 4.39 22.77
CA LYS A 150 -5.10 4.91 24.05
C LYS A 150 -4.62 3.99 25.15
N TYR A 151 -4.21 4.59 26.25
CA TYR A 151 -3.80 3.92 27.47
C TYR A 151 -4.60 4.47 28.65
N GLN A 152 -4.44 3.83 29.81
CA GLN A 152 -4.98 4.31 31.08
C GLN A 152 -4.61 5.78 31.35
N ASP A 153 -5.40 6.43 32.20
CA ASP A 153 -5.24 7.85 32.57
C ASP A 153 -5.30 8.82 31.36
N ASN A 154 -6.05 8.45 30.31
CA ASN A 154 -6.21 9.23 29.07
C ASN A 154 -4.90 9.53 28.34
N MET A 155 -3.88 8.69 28.51
CA MET A 155 -2.65 8.82 27.75
C MET A 155 -2.88 8.35 26.32
N ILE A 156 -2.43 9.15 25.35
CA ILE A 156 -2.55 8.87 23.91
C ILE A 156 -1.16 8.86 23.30
N SER A 157 -0.86 7.85 22.49
CA SER A 157 0.31 7.88 21.60
C SER A 157 -0.15 7.97 20.15
N LEU A 158 0.55 8.79 19.37
CA LEU A 158 0.37 8.86 17.92
C LEU A 158 1.74 8.68 17.26
N GLY A 159 1.89 7.68 16.41
CA GLY A 159 3.17 7.34 15.77
C GLY A 159 3.03 7.18 14.26
N ARG A 160 3.83 7.91 13.48
CA ARG A 160 3.88 7.75 12.02
C ARG A 160 4.46 6.38 11.66
N ILE A 161 3.81 5.68 10.75
CA ILE A 161 4.27 4.39 10.20
C ILE A 161 5.09 4.66 8.94
N GLY A 162 6.17 3.91 8.74
CA GLY A 162 6.96 3.96 7.49
C GLY A 162 8.25 4.78 7.55
N ASN A 163 8.51 5.51 8.63
CA ASN A 163 9.82 6.16 8.85
C ASN A 163 10.60 5.46 9.96
N SER A 164 11.31 4.39 9.60
CA SER A 164 12.50 3.98 10.35
C SER A 164 13.72 4.22 9.45
N LEU A 165 14.36 5.36 9.69
CA LEU A 165 15.75 5.74 9.37
C LEU A 165 16.22 5.69 7.90
N ILE A 166 16.30 6.87 7.25
CA ILE A 166 17.57 7.36 6.66
C ILE A 166 17.65 8.87 6.93
N GLN A 167 18.40 9.25 7.96
CA GLN A 167 19.10 10.52 7.94
C GLN A 167 20.25 10.38 6.93
N SER A 168 20.21 11.16 5.86
CA SER A 168 21.40 11.55 5.11
C SER A 168 21.25 13.05 4.79
N PRO A 169 22.19 13.89 5.22
CA PRO A 169 22.24 15.28 4.83
C PRO A 169 22.98 15.36 3.50
N ASP A 170 22.28 15.52 2.38
CA ASP A 170 22.77 16.48 1.40
C ASP A 170 21.72 16.85 0.34
N SER A 171 21.94 18.05 -0.14
CA SER A 171 21.11 18.96 -0.87
C SER A 171 21.08 18.68 -2.38
N THR A 172 20.01 19.18 -3.02
CA THR A 172 19.92 19.54 -4.45
C THR A 172 20.05 18.43 -5.48
N LYS A 173 18.91 17.82 -5.82
CA LYS A 173 18.47 17.57 -7.20
C LYS A 173 17.11 16.89 -7.13
N SER A 174 16.07 17.58 -7.58
CA SER A 174 14.76 16.99 -7.81
C SER A 174 14.90 15.84 -8.82
N PRO A 175 14.66 14.58 -8.44
CA PRO A 175 14.57 13.53 -9.42
C PRO A 175 13.19 13.65 -10.05
N LYS A 176 13.15 13.97 -11.35
CA LYS A 176 12.00 13.65 -12.19
C LYS A 176 11.84 12.13 -12.17
N ILE A 177 11.07 11.61 -11.23
CA ILE A 177 10.82 10.17 -11.13
C ILE A 177 9.72 9.84 -12.13
N ARG A 178 10.13 9.08 -13.15
CA ARG A 178 9.23 8.47 -14.13
C ARG A 178 8.42 7.40 -13.40
N THR A 179 7.16 7.73 -13.20
CA THR A 179 6.08 6.87 -12.76
C THR A 179 6.12 5.51 -13.46
N THR A 180 6.25 4.44 -12.70
CA THR A 180 5.65 3.16 -13.09
C THR A 180 4.86 2.62 -11.91
N LEU A 181 3.69 3.24 -11.69
CA LEU A 181 2.56 2.50 -11.15
C LEU A 181 2.45 1.20 -11.97
N SER A 182 2.07 0.08 -11.36
CA SER A 182 1.46 -0.98 -12.15
C SER A 182 0.26 -0.35 -12.87
N GLU A 183 0.36 -0.13 -14.19
CA GLU A 183 -0.68 0.50 -15.03
C GLU A 183 -2.04 -0.23 -14.99
N TYR A 184 -2.11 -1.41 -14.34
CA TYR A 184 -3.25 -2.33 -14.42
C TYR A 184 -3.64 -2.82 -13.02
N ILE A 185 -4.94 -2.85 -12.77
CA ILE A 185 -5.56 -3.29 -11.50
C ILE A 185 -5.74 -4.82 -11.51
N GLU A 186 -5.41 -5.49 -10.41
CA GLU A 186 -5.46 -6.97 -10.29
C GLU A 186 -6.89 -7.51 -10.37
N GLU A 187 -7.85 -6.83 -9.74
CA GLU A 187 -9.26 -7.20 -9.74
C GLU A 187 -9.86 -7.08 -11.15
N ASP A 188 -9.52 -6.02 -11.88
CA ASP A 188 -9.88 -5.85 -13.28
C ASP A 188 -9.27 -6.95 -14.17
N TYR A 189 -8.02 -7.33 -13.89
CA TYR A 189 -7.36 -8.45 -14.55
C TYR A 189 -8.12 -9.75 -14.29
N LEU A 190 -8.41 -10.10 -13.04
CA LEU A 190 -9.16 -11.31 -12.68
C LEU A 190 -10.64 -11.27 -13.12
N ALA A 191 -11.19 -10.10 -13.43
CA ALA A 191 -12.49 -9.92 -14.07
C ALA A 191 -12.43 -10.05 -15.62
N GLY A 192 -11.24 -10.26 -16.19
CA GLY A 192 -11.03 -10.47 -17.61
C GLY A 192 -10.97 -9.20 -18.45
N LYS A 193 -10.97 -8.02 -17.84
CA LYS A 193 -11.06 -6.70 -18.51
C LYS A 193 -9.96 -6.46 -19.54
N TYR A 194 -8.77 -7.03 -19.33
CA TYR A 194 -7.58 -6.69 -20.12
C TYR A 194 -7.15 -7.78 -21.13
N HIS A 195 -7.59 -9.02 -20.94
CA HIS A 195 -7.12 -10.19 -21.71
C HIS A 195 -8.20 -11.20 -22.06
N ASN A 196 -9.49 -10.92 -21.78
CA ASN A 196 -10.62 -11.81 -22.06
C ASN A 196 -10.47 -13.24 -21.50
N GLN A 197 -9.65 -13.44 -20.47
CA GLN A 197 -9.69 -14.68 -19.68
C GLN A 197 -10.59 -14.42 -18.49
N TYR A 198 -11.43 -15.39 -18.16
CA TYR A 198 -12.35 -15.31 -17.04
C TYR A 198 -12.06 -16.46 -16.09
N PRO A 199 -11.08 -16.31 -15.18
CA PRO A 199 -10.78 -17.29 -14.15
C PRO A 199 -12.02 -17.64 -13.33
N THR A 200 -12.22 -18.92 -13.04
CA THR A 200 -13.25 -19.37 -12.11
C THR A 200 -12.98 -18.85 -10.70
N ASP A 201 -13.98 -18.91 -9.83
CA ASP A 201 -13.80 -18.54 -8.43
C ASP A 201 -12.79 -19.45 -7.71
N GLU A 202 -12.70 -20.73 -8.12
CA GLU A 202 -11.64 -21.63 -7.68
C GLU A 202 -10.25 -21.14 -8.12
N THR A 203 -10.11 -20.72 -9.39
CA THR A 203 -8.83 -20.19 -9.88
C THR A 203 -8.45 -18.89 -9.20
N LYS A 204 -9.42 -18.00 -8.91
CA LYS A 204 -9.19 -16.78 -8.12
C LYS A 204 -8.75 -17.11 -6.70
N LYS A 205 -9.35 -18.13 -6.06
CA LYS A 205 -8.90 -18.60 -4.74
C LYS A 205 -7.47 -19.14 -4.79
N LEU A 206 -7.12 -19.93 -5.80
CA LEU A 206 -5.76 -20.42 -6.01
C LEU A 206 -4.77 -19.27 -6.25
N TRP A 207 -5.20 -18.23 -6.98
CA TRP A 207 -4.39 -17.04 -7.24
C TRP A 207 -4.07 -16.30 -5.95
N THR A 208 -5.08 -16.01 -5.14
CA THR A 208 -4.90 -15.40 -3.82
C THR A 208 -4.01 -16.26 -2.93
N GLN A 209 -4.25 -17.57 -2.86
CA GLN A 209 -3.45 -18.48 -2.05
C GLN A 209 -1.98 -18.51 -2.49
N LEU A 210 -1.71 -18.59 -3.80
CA LEU A 210 -0.35 -18.59 -4.33
C LEU A 210 0.34 -17.26 -4.02
N LYS A 211 -0.37 -16.14 -4.19
CA LYS A 211 0.13 -14.79 -3.89
C LYS A 211 0.52 -14.66 -2.42
N GLU A 212 -0.40 -14.98 -1.50
CA GLU A 212 -0.15 -14.96 -0.06
C GLU A 212 1.01 -15.89 0.33
N THR A 213 1.10 -17.07 -0.29
CA THR A 213 2.18 -18.01 0.01
C THR A 213 3.54 -17.47 -0.42
N ILE A 214 3.66 -16.88 -1.62
CA ILE A 214 4.90 -16.26 -2.11
C ILE A 214 5.29 -15.09 -1.20
N GLU A 215 4.36 -14.18 -0.88
CA GLU A 215 4.62 -12.99 -0.07
C GLU A 215 4.96 -13.28 1.39
N ASN A 216 4.44 -14.40 1.94
CA ASN A 216 4.79 -14.85 3.27
C ASN A 216 6.12 -15.63 3.31
N THR A 217 6.54 -16.21 2.18
CA THR A 217 7.77 -16.99 2.08
C THR A 217 9.00 -16.11 1.80
N PHE A 218 8.84 -15.04 1.01
CA PHE A 218 9.97 -14.23 0.53
C PHE A 218 9.83 -12.75 0.96
N GLU A 219 10.82 -12.23 1.69
CA GLU A 219 10.75 -10.88 2.29
C GLU A 219 10.93 -9.73 1.27
N ASP A 220 11.78 -9.95 0.26
CA ASP A 220 12.25 -8.91 -0.67
C ASP A 220 11.66 -9.06 -2.08
N VAL A 221 10.42 -9.54 -2.18
CA VAL A 221 9.71 -9.67 -3.45
C VAL A 221 8.62 -8.60 -3.58
N GLU A 222 8.41 -8.16 -4.81
CA GLU A 222 7.40 -7.20 -5.22
C GLU A 222 6.48 -7.85 -6.25
N PHE A 223 5.17 -7.75 -6.02
CA PHE A 223 4.15 -8.13 -6.99
C PHE A 223 3.83 -6.95 -7.91
N VAL A 224 3.87 -7.18 -9.22
CA VAL A 224 3.56 -6.17 -10.23
C VAL A 224 2.54 -6.73 -11.21
N GLN A 225 1.35 -6.15 -11.24
CA GLN A 225 0.34 -6.43 -12.25
C GLN A 225 0.73 -5.78 -13.59
N LYS A 226 0.74 -6.57 -14.67
CA LYS A 226 0.85 -6.10 -16.05
C LYS A 226 -0.49 -6.31 -16.77
N LYS A 227 -0.60 -5.84 -18.01
CA LYS A 227 -1.87 -5.88 -18.76
C LYS A 227 -2.49 -7.27 -18.82
N ILE A 228 -1.68 -8.30 -19.07
CA ILE A 228 -2.17 -9.66 -19.38
C ILE A 228 -1.51 -10.75 -18.53
N TYR A 229 -0.64 -10.37 -17.59
CA TYR A 229 0.02 -11.28 -16.65
C TYR A 229 0.46 -10.49 -15.41
N ALA A 230 0.88 -11.18 -14.36
CA ALA A 230 1.54 -10.58 -13.20
C ALA A 230 2.96 -11.10 -13.04
N ARG A 231 3.80 -10.37 -12.29
CA ARG A 231 5.20 -10.70 -12.07
C ARG A 231 5.59 -10.52 -10.63
N TYR A 232 6.43 -11.43 -10.13
CA TYR A 232 7.22 -11.21 -8.92
C TYR A 232 8.66 -10.85 -9.27
N SER A 233 9.21 -9.80 -8.67
CA SER A 233 10.61 -9.38 -8.81
C SER A 233 11.25 -8.99 -7.48
N LEU A 234 12.59 -8.95 -7.42
CA LEU A 234 13.31 -8.40 -6.28
C LEU A 234 13.18 -6.86 -6.21
N LYS A 235 13.04 -6.32 -4.99
CA LYS A 235 12.82 -4.89 -4.71
C LYS A 235 14.02 -3.97 -5.00
N ASP A 236 15.23 -4.51 -5.05
CA ASP A 236 16.50 -3.78 -5.12
C ASP A 236 17.04 -3.53 -6.54
N GLY A 237 16.29 -3.92 -7.58
CA GLY A 237 16.76 -3.73 -8.96
C GLY A 237 16.08 -4.55 -10.05
N GLY A 238 14.96 -5.24 -9.75
CA GLY A 238 14.01 -5.66 -10.78
C GLY A 238 14.25 -7.01 -11.43
N SER A 239 15.11 -7.89 -10.90
CA SER A 239 15.23 -9.27 -11.41
C SER A 239 13.90 -10.02 -11.24
N SER A 240 13.32 -10.49 -12.35
CA SER A 240 12.12 -11.34 -12.34
C SER A 240 12.43 -12.65 -11.62
N ILE A 241 11.53 -13.08 -10.74
CA ILE A 241 11.58 -14.39 -10.07
C ILE A 241 10.61 -15.34 -10.76
N CYS A 242 9.38 -14.89 -11.00
CA CYS A 242 8.39 -15.65 -11.76
C CYS A 242 7.33 -14.73 -12.37
N THR A 243 6.60 -15.25 -13.34
CA THR A 243 5.40 -14.65 -13.90
C THR A 243 4.20 -15.55 -13.71
N LEU A 244 3.03 -14.93 -13.57
CA LEU A 244 1.76 -15.57 -13.29
C LEU A 244 0.73 -15.14 -14.34
N GLU A 245 -0.01 -16.08 -14.90
CA GLU A 245 -1.15 -15.79 -15.78
C GLU A 245 -2.36 -16.63 -15.36
N ALA A 246 -3.45 -15.96 -15.01
CA ALA A 246 -4.70 -16.61 -14.65
C ALA A 246 -5.50 -16.97 -15.91
N LEU A 247 -5.70 -18.26 -16.13
CA LEU A 247 -6.61 -18.81 -17.14
C LEU A 247 -7.90 -19.29 -16.49
N LYS A 248 -8.85 -19.80 -17.28
CA LYS A 248 -10.18 -20.20 -16.77
C LYS A 248 -10.12 -21.13 -15.55
N ASN A 249 -9.30 -22.19 -15.61
CA ASN A 249 -9.27 -23.25 -14.58
C ASN A 249 -7.88 -23.49 -13.98
N LYS A 250 -6.91 -22.61 -14.26
CA LYS A 250 -5.51 -22.83 -13.87
C LYS A 250 -4.71 -21.53 -13.89
N ILE A 251 -3.59 -21.53 -13.17
CA ILE A 251 -2.60 -20.46 -13.24
C ILE A 251 -1.36 -21.01 -13.95
N VAL A 252 -0.90 -20.29 -14.96
CA VAL A 252 0.39 -20.55 -15.60
C VAL A 252 1.47 -19.83 -14.81
N LEU A 253 2.37 -20.59 -14.20
CA LEU A 253 3.53 -20.08 -13.47
C LEU A 253 4.78 -20.32 -14.31
N ASN A 254 5.42 -19.25 -14.82
CA ASN A 254 6.72 -19.39 -15.47
C ASN A 254 7.83 -18.95 -14.49
N TYR A 255 8.88 -19.77 -14.38
CA TYR A 255 10.03 -19.48 -13.55
C TYR A 255 11.06 -18.66 -14.33
N SER A 256 11.51 -17.55 -13.76
CA SER A 256 12.42 -16.62 -14.44
C SER A 256 13.89 -17.03 -14.50
N THR A 257 14.13 -18.22 -15.01
CA THR A 257 15.44 -18.83 -15.23
C THR A 257 15.43 -19.72 -16.47
N SER A 258 16.57 -19.77 -17.16
CA SER A 258 16.85 -20.75 -18.23
C SER A 258 17.95 -21.73 -17.80
N ASP A 259 18.36 -21.67 -16.53
CA ASP A 259 19.43 -22.50 -15.97
C ASP A 259 18.89 -23.88 -15.58
N MET A 260 19.23 -24.89 -16.38
CA MET A 260 18.85 -26.30 -16.14
C MET A 260 19.49 -26.89 -14.89
N THR A 261 20.54 -26.28 -14.32
CA THR A 261 21.10 -26.74 -13.03
C THR A 261 20.23 -26.32 -11.84
N LEU A 262 19.33 -25.36 -12.07
CA LEU A 262 18.50 -24.77 -11.03
C LEU A 262 17.11 -25.41 -11.00
N LEU A 263 16.55 -25.71 -12.17
CA LEU A 263 15.28 -26.41 -12.33
C LEU A 263 15.44 -27.56 -13.34
N GLU A 264 15.04 -28.75 -12.93
CA GLU A 264 14.98 -29.94 -13.79
C GLU A 264 13.55 -30.16 -14.27
N THR A 265 13.39 -30.66 -15.48
CA THR A 265 12.08 -31.02 -16.02
C THR A 265 11.49 -32.22 -15.29
N SER A 266 10.18 -32.21 -15.10
CA SER A 266 9.43 -33.26 -14.43
C SER A 266 7.97 -33.22 -14.89
N GLU A 267 7.11 -34.11 -14.37
CA GLU A 267 5.66 -34.00 -14.62
C GLU A 267 5.08 -32.65 -14.19
N PHE A 268 5.70 -31.99 -13.20
CA PHE A 268 5.27 -30.69 -12.70
C PHE A 268 5.99 -29.49 -13.34
N VAL A 269 7.15 -29.71 -13.95
CA VAL A 269 8.00 -28.65 -14.53
C VAL A 269 8.25 -28.93 -16.00
N GLU A 270 7.56 -28.18 -16.85
CA GLU A 270 7.63 -28.25 -18.31
C GLU A 270 8.74 -27.34 -18.84
N ASP A 271 9.47 -27.80 -19.86
CA ASP A 271 10.35 -26.95 -20.68
C ASP A 271 9.54 -26.24 -21.77
N VAL A 272 9.52 -24.92 -21.71
CA VAL A 272 8.81 -24.01 -22.61
C VAL A 272 9.76 -23.13 -23.42
N SER A 273 11.04 -23.52 -23.58
CA SER A 273 12.05 -22.74 -24.33
C SER A 273 11.65 -22.47 -25.78
N ASN A 274 10.84 -23.36 -26.38
CA ASN A 274 10.37 -23.27 -27.76
C ASN A 274 8.93 -22.76 -27.87
N VAL A 275 8.33 -22.33 -26.76
CA VAL A 275 6.92 -21.90 -26.69
C VAL A 275 6.88 -20.43 -26.27
N GLY A 276 6.15 -19.61 -27.02
CA GLY A 276 5.93 -18.21 -26.66
C GLY A 276 5.22 -18.08 -25.31
N HIS A 277 5.77 -17.28 -24.41
CA HIS A 277 5.21 -17.06 -23.08
C HIS A 277 5.59 -15.71 -22.48
N HIS A 278 4.89 -15.30 -21.42
CA HIS A 278 5.13 -14.03 -20.76
C HIS A 278 6.24 -14.12 -19.72
N GLY A 279 7.19 -13.20 -19.79
CA GLY A 279 8.33 -13.12 -18.88
C GLY A 279 9.63 -13.58 -19.53
N ILE A 280 10.60 -13.89 -18.69
CA ILE A 280 11.90 -14.46 -19.06
C ILE A 280 11.92 -15.86 -18.44
N GLY A 281 12.50 -16.86 -19.10
CA GLY A 281 12.69 -18.20 -18.54
C GLY A 281 12.40 -19.32 -19.53
N ASN A 282 12.74 -20.56 -19.16
CA ASN A 282 12.45 -21.75 -19.97
C ASN A 282 11.54 -22.75 -19.25
N PHE A 283 11.13 -22.49 -18.01
CA PHE A 283 10.40 -23.48 -17.20
C PHE A 283 9.03 -22.98 -16.79
N ARG A 284 8.07 -23.89 -16.77
CA ARG A 284 6.67 -23.63 -16.41
C ARG A 284 6.10 -24.71 -15.51
N SER A 285 5.20 -24.31 -14.61
CA SER A 285 4.26 -25.21 -13.95
C SER A 285 2.82 -24.72 -14.14
N LEU A 286 1.87 -25.64 -14.09
CA LEU A 286 0.44 -25.35 -14.07
C LEU A 286 -0.07 -25.54 -12.64
N ILE A 287 -0.73 -24.52 -12.11
CA ILE A 287 -1.30 -24.56 -10.77
C ILE A 287 -2.81 -24.77 -10.93
N GLU A 288 -3.29 -25.96 -10.59
CA GLU A 288 -4.69 -26.37 -10.67
C GLU A 288 -5.24 -26.72 -9.27
N SER A 289 -4.37 -26.82 -8.27
CA SER A 289 -4.70 -27.15 -6.88
C SER A 289 -3.75 -26.49 -5.87
N SER A 290 -4.13 -26.52 -4.59
CA SER A 290 -3.25 -26.06 -3.49
C SER A 290 -2.00 -26.94 -3.31
N GLU A 291 -2.04 -28.20 -3.75
CA GLU A 291 -0.88 -29.08 -3.72
C GLU A 291 0.18 -28.63 -4.73
N ASP A 292 -0.26 -28.11 -5.89
CA ASP A 292 0.62 -27.53 -6.90
C ASP A 292 1.32 -26.28 -6.38
N ILE A 293 0.64 -25.46 -5.57
CA ILE A 293 1.27 -24.32 -4.88
C ILE A 293 2.40 -24.82 -3.98
N THR A 294 2.15 -25.87 -3.19
CA THR A 294 3.16 -26.46 -2.30
C THR A 294 4.37 -26.99 -3.08
N LYS A 295 4.15 -27.57 -4.27
CA LYS A 295 5.23 -28.02 -5.17
C LYS A 295 5.99 -26.86 -5.81
N ALA A 296 5.31 -25.75 -6.12
CA ALA A 296 5.90 -24.59 -6.77
C ALA A 296 6.83 -23.76 -5.87
N ILE A 297 6.50 -23.61 -4.57
CA ILE A 297 7.25 -22.72 -3.67
C ILE A 297 8.75 -23.07 -3.58
N PRO A 298 9.16 -24.34 -3.39
CA PRO A 298 10.58 -24.70 -3.40
C PRO A 298 11.31 -24.34 -4.71
N LEU A 299 10.61 -24.39 -5.85
CA LEU A 299 11.16 -24.03 -7.17
C LEU A 299 11.33 -22.52 -7.31
N ILE A 300 10.35 -21.74 -6.85
CA ILE A 300 10.45 -20.27 -6.75
C ILE A 300 11.60 -19.89 -5.82
N GLN A 301 11.78 -20.59 -4.69
CA GLN A 301 12.84 -20.33 -3.73
C GLN A 301 14.24 -20.50 -4.34
N LYS A 302 14.47 -21.57 -5.13
CA LYS A 302 15.74 -21.73 -5.85
C LYS A 302 16.04 -20.53 -6.74
N ASN A 303 15.03 -20.05 -7.47
CA ASN A 303 15.22 -18.91 -8.37
C ASN A 303 15.47 -17.62 -7.59
N TYR A 304 14.69 -17.37 -6.53
CA TYR A 304 14.87 -16.24 -5.62
C TYR A 304 16.30 -16.16 -5.07
N HIS A 305 16.86 -17.26 -4.55
CA HIS A 305 18.22 -17.28 -4.03
C HIS A 305 19.29 -17.03 -5.11
N SER A 306 19.12 -17.59 -6.31
CA SER A 306 20.03 -17.36 -7.43
C SER A 306 20.03 -15.90 -7.89
N LYS A 307 18.86 -15.24 -7.90
CA LYS A 307 18.77 -13.81 -8.23
C LYS A 307 19.37 -12.90 -7.16
N LYS A 308 19.26 -13.27 -5.88
CA LYS A 308 19.88 -12.53 -4.75
C LYS A 308 21.40 -12.68 -4.69
N SER A 309 21.96 -13.74 -5.26
CA SER A 309 23.40 -14.03 -5.22
C SER A 309 24.18 -13.38 -6.37
N LYS A 310 23.50 -12.59 -7.22
CA LYS A 310 24.08 -11.88 -8.37
C LYS A 310 24.13 -10.39 -8.09
#